data_AF-A0A382JTK0-F1
#
_entry.id   AF-A0A382JTK0-F1
#
_cell.length_a   1.000
_cell.length_b   1.000
_cell.length_c   1.000
_cell.angle_alpha   90.00
_cell.angle_beta   90.00
_cell.angle_gamma   90.00
#
_symmetry.space_group_name_H-M   'P 1'
#
loop_
_entity.id
_entity.type
_entity.pdbx_description
1 polymer ?
#
loop_
_entity_poly.entity_id
_entity_poly.type
_entity_poly.pdbx_seq_one_letter_code
_entity_poly.pdbx_strand_id
1 'polypeptide(L)'
;SADQHVMSNVARVLKKRNLFFVDSRTTAETVAESTMEVYKVPTTRRNIFLDNEDDEGYIHAQLIKLVEKSEEWGAAVGIGHVKPKTLKILKKHIPELQKKGYKFEFVSKMLH
;
A
#
# COMPACT_ATOMS: atom_id res chain seq x y z
N SER A 1 10.54 -9.87 13.06
CA SER A 1 11.45 -10.75 12.28
C SER A 1 10.77 -11.19 11.00
N ALA A 2 11.48 -11.08 9.89
CA ALA A 2 11.03 -11.62 8.61
C ALA A 2 11.60 -13.04 8.48
N ASP A 3 10.82 -14.04 8.87
CA ASP A 3 11.20 -15.46 8.81
C ASP A 3 10.69 -16.09 7.51
N GLN A 4 11.61 -16.58 6.67
CA GLN A 4 11.28 -17.15 5.36
C GLN A 4 10.47 -18.44 5.47
N HIS A 5 10.69 -19.25 6.50
CA HIS A 5 9.93 -20.48 6.72
C HIS A 5 8.48 -20.15 7.07
N VAL A 6 8.27 -19.18 7.96
CA VAL A 6 6.92 -18.70 8.32
C VAL A 6 6.24 -18.10 7.09
N MET A 7 6.92 -17.22 6.35
CA MET A 7 6.36 -16.59 5.15
C MET A 7 6.02 -17.60 4.05
N SER A 8 6.80 -18.68 3.91
CA SER A 8 6.51 -19.76 2.96
C SER A 8 5.19 -20.47 3.29
N ASN A 9 4.93 -20.71 4.58
CA ASN A 9 3.67 -21.30 5.03
C ASN A 9 2.48 -20.37 4.74
N VAL A 10 2.65 -19.06 4.98
CA VAL A 10 1.63 -18.06 4.63
C VAL A 10 1.36 -18.05 3.13
N ALA A 11 2.42 -18.00 2.30
CA ALA A 11 2.30 -17.97 0.85
C ALA A 11 1.55 -19.20 0.30
N ARG A 12 1.83 -20.40 0.83
CA ARG A 12 1.11 -21.63 0.46
C ARG A 12 -0.38 -21.54 0.76
N VAL A 13 -0.75 -21.01 1.93
CA VAL A 13 -2.16 -20.86 2.32
C VAL A 13 -2.86 -19.82 1.43
N LEU A 14 -2.23 -18.68 1.17
CA LEU A 14 -2.77 -17.65 0.29
C LEU A 14 -2.97 -18.17 -1.13
N LYS A 15 -1.97 -18.88 -1.67
CA LYS A 15 -2.05 -19.49 -3.00
C LYS A 15 -3.20 -20.49 -3.10
N LYS A 16 -3.32 -21.40 -2.12
CA LYS A 16 -4.40 -22.40 -2.08
C LYS A 16 -5.79 -21.77 -2.03
N ARG A 17 -5.90 -20.56 -1.45
CA ARG A 17 -7.16 -19.83 -1.29
C ARG A 17 -7.42 -18.79 -2.40
N ASN A 18 -6.54 -18.68 -3.40
CA ASN A 18 -6.59 -17.63 -4.43
C ASN A 18 -6.67 -16.20 -3.84
N LEU A 19 -5.86 -15.94 -2.81
CA LEU A 19 -5.74 -14.62 -2.20
C LEU A 19 -4.45 -13.92 -2.67
N PHE A 20 -4.37 -12.62 -2.42
CA PHE A 20 -3.19 -11.78 -2.68
C PHE A 20 -2.57 -11.28 -1.38
N PHE A 21 -1.36 -10.73 -1.49
CA PHE A 21 -0.62 -10.15 -0.36
C PHE A 21 -0.35 -8.65 -0.60
N VAL A 22 -0.41 -7.86 0.47
CA VAL A 22 -0.01 -6.44 0.44
C VAL A 22 1.06 -6.25 1.50
N ASP A 23 2.27 -5.96 1.06
CA ASP A 23 3.40 -5.73 1.95
C ASP A 23 3.41 -4.27 2.44
N SER A 24 3.23 -4.08 3.75
CA SER A 24 3.30 -2.75 4.38
C SER A 24 4.72 -2.19 4.46
N ARG A 25 5.75 -3.00 4.15
CA ARG A 25 7.19 -2.69 4.15
C ARG A 25 7.64 -1.88 5.36
N THR A 26 8.09 -2.59 6.39
CA THR A 26 8.86 -2.02 7.51
C THR A 26 10.36 -1.95 7.22
N THR A 27 10.85 -2.69 6.23
CA THR A 27 12.25 -2.66 5.72
C THR A 27 12.26 -2.61 4.19
N ALA A 28 13.37 -2.16 3.59
CA ALA A 28 13.49 -1.93 2.15
C ALA A 28 13.42 -3.21 1.31
N GLU A 29 14.05 -4.28 1.79
CA GLU A 29 13.90 -5.64 1.30
C GLU A 29 13.10 -6.45 2.32
N THR A 30 12.01 -7.06 1.87
CA THR A 30 11.22 -7.94 2.72
C THR A 30 11.30 -9.35 2.17
N VAL A 31 11.56 -10.28 3.08
CA VAL A 31 11.39 -11.72 2.83
C VAL A 31 9.95 -12.02 2.39
N ALA A 32 8.99 -11.17 2.77
CA ALA A 32 7.60 -11.33 2.43
C ALA A 32 7.32 -11.21 0.92
N GLU A 33 7.64 -10.07 0.27
CA GLU A 33 7.36 -9.86 -1.16
C GLU A 33 8.08 -10.90 -2.03
N SER A 34 9.39 -11.10 -1.79
CA SER A 34 10.19 -12.12 -2.48
C SER A 34 9.62 -13.53 -2.32
N THR A 35 9.14 -13.90 -1.13
CA THR A 35 8.47 -15.19 -0.94
C THR A 35 7.16 -15.28 -1.73
N MET A 36 6.34 -14.21 -1.76
CA MET A 36 5.09 -14.22 -2.52
C MET A 36 5.33 -14.40 -4.01
N GLU A 37 6.36 -13.74 -4.56
CA GLU A 37 6.77 -13.88 -5.96
C GLU A 37 7.19 -15.32 -6.28
N VAL A 38 8.05 -15.93 -5.45
CA VAL A 38 8.50 -17.32 -5.63
C VAL A 38 7.32 -18.31 -5.66
N TYR A 39 6.33 -18.11 -4.80
CA TYR A 39 5.14 -18.96 -4.72
C TYR A 39 4.02 -18.54 -5.69
N LYS A 40 4.28 -17.54 -6.56
CA LYS A 40 3.32 -16.99 -7.52
C LYS A 40 2.00 -16.56 -6.87
N VAL A 41 2.09 -15.96 -5.68
CA VAL A 41 0.98 -15.30 -5.00
C VAL A 41 0.95 -13.86 -5.52
N PRO A 42 -0.16 -13.39 -6.11
CA PRO A 42 -0.28 -12.00 -6.52
C PRO A 42 0.04 -11.07 -5.35
N THR A 43 0.91 -10.09 -5.58
CA THR A 43 1.40 -9.25 -4.48
C THR A 43 1.51 -7.80 -4.88
N THR A 44 1.51 -6.92 -3.91
CA THR A 44 1.91 -5.52 -4.10
C THR A 44 2.53 -4.99 -2.82
N ARG A 45 3.11 -3.79 -2.90
CA ARG A 45 3.81 -3.16 -1.80
C ARG A 45 3.31 -1.74 -1.57
N ARG A 46 3.38 -1.32 -0.32
CA ARG A 46 3.20 0.08 0.07
C ARG A 46 4.31 0.93 -0.56
N ASN A 47 3.93 2.07 -1.15
CA ASN A 47 4.85 3.13 -1.54
C ASN A 47 4.93 4.22 -0.48
N ILE A 48 3.80 4.64 0.11
CA ILE A 48 3.72 5.70 1.14
C ILE A 48 2.93 5.22 2.36
N PHE A 49 3.42 5.54 3.56
CA PHE A 49 2.66 5.42 4.81
C PHE A 49 2.10 6.80 5.13
N LEU A 50 0.77 6.92 5.21
CA LEU A 50 0.09 8.22 5.30
C LEU A 50 0.14 8.80 6.71
N ASP A 51 0.03 7.99 7.76
CA ASP A 51 -0.28 8.45 9.12
C ASP A 51 0.54 7.76 10.22
N ASN A 52 1.80 7.48 9.93
CA ASN A 52 2.77 7.06 10.95
C ASN A 52 3.01 8.16 11.99
N GLU A 53 2.71 9.42 11.65
CA GLU A 53 2.58 10.52 12.61
C GLU A 53 1.11 10.98 12.65
N ASP A 54 0.57 11.19 13.84
CA ASP A 54 -0.82 11.65 14.02
C ASP A 54 -0.93 13.18 13.92
N ASP A 55 -0.48 13.73 12.78
CA ASP A 55 -0.51 15.16 12.47
C ASP A 55 -1.16 15.43 11.11
N GLU A 56 -2.06 16.43 11.04
CA GLU A 56 -2.80 16.73 9.81
C GLU A 56 -1.89 17.25 8.69
N GLY A 57 -0.88 18.05 9.01
CA GLY A 57 0.09 18.57 8.06
C GLY A 57 0.97 17.46 7.50
N TYR A 58 1.44 16.57 8.36
CA TYR A 58 2.19 15.38 7.98
C TYR A 58 1.38 14.47 7.04
N ILE A 59 0.15 14.12 7.43
CA ILE A 59 -0.71 13.24 6.63
C ILE A 59 -0.99 13.86 5.26
N HIS A 60 -1.24 15.17 5.20
CA HIS A 60 -1.42 15.88 3.95
C HIS A 60 -0.16 15.82 3.08
N ALA A 61 1.02 16.08 3.64
CA ALA A 61 2.28 15.99 2.91
C ALA A 61 2.54 14.57 2.36
N GLN A 62 2.20 13.52 3.13
CA GLN A 62 2.31 12.15 2.66
C GLN A 62 1.31 11.83 1.54
N LEU A 63 0.09 12.36 1.59
CA LEU A 63 -0.87 12.23 0.50
C LEU A 63 -0.33 12.87 -0.80
N ILE A 64 0.28 14.06 -0.70
CA ILE A 64 0.89 14.71 -1.88
C ILE A 64 2.05 13.87 -2.43
N LYS A 65 2.93 13.33 -1.57
CA LYS A 65 3.99 12.41 -2.02
C LYS A 65 3.44 11.15 -2.70
N LEU A 66 2.30 10.63 -2.24
CA LEU A 66 1.65 9.49 -2.88
C LEU A 66 1.18 9.85 -4.29
N VAL A 67 0.62 11.05 -4.44
CA VAL A 67 0.19 11.59 -5.74
C VAL A 67 1.39 11.73 -6.68
N GLU A 68 2.47 12.39 -6.25
CA GLU A 68 3.69 12.56 -7.03
C GLU A 68 4.26 11.20 -7.50
N LYS A 69 4.28 10.19 -6.61
CA LYS A 69 4.70 8.84 -6.98
C LYS A 69 3.77 8.18 -8.01
N SER A 70 2.47 8.41 -7.91
CA SER A 70 1.52 7.88 -8.90
C SER A 70 1.70 8.51 -10.28
N GLU A 71 2.18 9.76 -10.35
CA GLU A 71 2.51 10.42 -11.62
C GLU A 71 3.80 9.85 -12.22
N GLU A 72 4.82 9.62 -11.39
CA GLU A 72 6.11 9.07 -11.83
C GLU A 72 5.98 7.62 -12.32
N TRP A 73 5.23 6.79 -11.60
CA TRP A 73 5.18 5.34 -11.82
C TRP A 73 3.88 4.86 -12.49
N GLY A 74 2.96 5.78 -12.79
CA GLY A 74 1.61 5.49 -13.30
C GLY A 74 0.61 5.04 -12.23
N ALA A 75 1.07 4.48 -11.12
CA ALA A 75 0.26 4.14 -9.96
C ALA A 75 1.09 4.10 -8.67
N ALA A 76 0.43 4.32 -7.52
CA ALA A 76 1.06 4.15 -6.22
C ALA A 76 0.04 3.69 -5.16
N VAL A 77 0.51 2.90 -4.20
CA VAL A 77 -0.25 2.37 -3.06
C VAL A 77 0.16 3.11 -1.78
N GLY A 78 -0.79 3.84 -1.21
CA GLY A 78 -0.69 4.40 0.14
C GLY A 78 -1.41 3.53 1.16
N ILE A 79 -0.84 3.37 2.35
CA ILE A 79 -1.55 2.77 3.49
C ILE A 79 -1.64 3.76 4.64
N GLY A 80 -2.67 3.61 5.45
CA GLY A 80 -2.85 4.35 6.69
C GLY A 80 -3.80 3.61 7.62
N HIS A 81 -4.07 4.19 8.78
CA HIS A 81 -4.97 3.65 9.78
C HIS A 81 -6.32 4.37 9.75
N VAL A 82 -7.31 3.75 10.40
CA VAL A 82 -8.64 4.34 10.58
C VAL A 82 -8.58 5.37 11.73
N LYS A 83 -7.98 6.53 11.47
CA LYS A 83 -7.85 7.64 12.42
C LYS A 83 -8.70 8.85 11.99
N PRO A 84 -9.22 9.66 12.94
CA PRO A 84 -10.02 10.85 12.60
C PRO A 84 -9.27 11.86 11.72
N LYS A 85 -7.99 12.12 12.01
CA LYS A 85 -7.16 13.06 11.22
C LYS A 85 -6.91 12.53 9.81
N THR A 86 -6.58 11.24 9.68
CA THR A 86 -6.42 10.57 8.37
C THR A 86 -7.69 10.69 7.53
N LEU A 87 -8.84 10.37 8.13
CA LEU A 87 -10.12 10.47 7.45
C LEU A 87 -10.44 11.91 7.02
N LYS A 88 -10.15 12.90 7.86
CA LYS A 88 -10.38 14.32 7.57
C LYS A 88 -9.57 14.78 6.35
N ILE A 89 -8.28 14.46 6.31
CA ILE A 89 -7.41 14.82 5.18
C ILE A 89 -7.87 14.12 3.89
N LEU A 90 -8.14 12.81 3.95
CA LEU A 90 -8.60 12.07 2.77
C LEU A 90 -9.93 12.57 2.25
N LYS A 91 -10.93 12.82 3.12
CA LYS A 91 -12.24 13.37 2.72
C LYS A 91 -12.13 14.73 2.04
N LYS A 92 -11.20 15.57 2.49
CA LYS A 92 -10.97 16.90 1.91
C LYS A 92 -10.35 16.81 0.52
N HIS A 93 -9.30 16.01 0.36
CA HIS A 93 -8.45 16.07 -0.83
C HIS A 93 -8.79 15.04 -1.92
N ILE A 94 -9.40 13.90 -1.60
CA ILE A 94 -9.78 12.90 -2.61
C ILE A 94 -10.68 13.52 -3.71
N PRO A 95 -11.74 14.30 -3.41
CA PRO A 95 -12.57 14.91 -4.44
C PRO A 95 -11.80 15.90 -5.34
N GLU A 96 -10.84 16.63 -4.77
CA GLU A 96 -9.97 17.56 -5.51
C GLU A 96 -9.06 16.80 -6.48
N LEU A 97 -8.47 15.70 -6.02
CA LEU A 97 -7.63 14.82 -6.84
C LEU A 97 -8.43 14.15 -7.95
N GLN A 98 -9.64 13.68 -7.67
CA GLN A 98 -10.53 13.13 -8.70
C GLN A 98 -10.84 14.15 -9.80
N LYS A 99 -11.08 15.41 -9.44
CA LYS A 99 -11.27 16.50 -10.44
C LYS A 99 -10.01 16.77 -11.27
N LYS A 100 -8.82 16.54 -10.71
CA LYS A 100 -7.53 16.62 -11.41
C LYS A 100 -7.24 15.39 -12.30
N GLY A 101 -8.09 14.37 -12.26
CA GLY A 101 -7.99 13.18 -13.11
C GLY A 101 -7.40 11.94 -12.44
N TYR A 102 -7.04 11.99 -11.15
CA TYR A 102 -6.58 10.80 -10.43
C TYR A 102 -7.74 9.84 -10.18
N LYS A 103 -7.45 8.54 -10.30
CA LYS A 103 -8.41 7.46 -10.01
C LYS A 103 -7.97 6.71 -8.77
N PHE A 104 -8.88 6.58 -7.83
CA PHE A 104 -8.71 5.72 -6.65
C PHE A 104 -9.34 4.37 -6.96
N GLU A 105 -8.56 3.30 -6.81
CA GLU A 105 -8.93 1.95 -7.21
C GLU A 105 -8.66 0.96 -6.09
N PHE A 106 -9.27 -0.22 -6.18
CA PHE A 106 -8.97 -1.31 -5.26
C PHE A 106 -7.53 -1.80 -5.45
N VAL A 107 -6.85 -2.08 -4.33
CA VAL A 107 -5.47 -2.60 -4.33
C VAL A 107 -5.33 -3.90 -5.13
N SER A 108 -6.40 -4.68 -5.28
CA SER A 108 -6.43 -5.88 -6.12
C SER A 108 -6.18 -5.62 -7.61
N LYS A 109 -6.34 -4.38 -8.09
CA LYS A 109 -5.98 -3.96 -9.44
C LYS A 109 -4.53 -3.46 -9.57
N MET A 110 -3.80 -3.39 -8.45
CA MET A 110 -2.43 -2.87 -8.34
C MET A 110 -1.43 -3.98 -8.00
N LEU A 111 -1.80 -5.23 -8.26
CA LEU A 111 -0.98 -6.41 -8.02
C LEU A 111 -0.02 -6.63 -9.19
N HIS A 112 1.15 -7.20 -8.89
CA HIS A 112 2.10 -7.74 -9.85
C HIS A 112 2.36 -9.23 -9.59
#